data_AF-A0A1F4CJX9-F1
#
_entry.id   AF-A0A1F4CJX9-F1
#
_cell.length_a   1.000
_cell.length_b   1.000
_cell.length_c   1.000
_cell.angle_alpha   90.00
_cell.angle_beta   90.00
_cell.angle_gamma   90.00
#
_symmetry.space_group_name_H-M   'P 1'
#
loop_
_entity.id
_entity.type
_entity.pdbx_description
1 polymer ?
#
loop_
_entity_poly.entity_id
_entity_poly.type
_entity_poly.pdbx_seq_one_letter_code
_entity_poly.pdbx_strand_id
1 'polypeptide(L)' 'MSGLARAHRVAANIEVGICWVNCWFLRDLRTAFGGSKQSGIGREGGVHSLEFYTELRNVCVKL' A
#
# COMPACT_ATOMS: atom_id res chain seq x y z
N MET A 1 9.01 26.75 6.45
CA MET A 1 7.71 26.05 6.28
C MET A 1 7.45 25.49 4.87
N SER A 2 8.25 25.80 3.83
CA SER A 2 7.92 25.46 2.43
C SER A 2 8.16 23.99 2.02
N GLY A 3 9.14 23.30 2.62
CA GLY A 3 9.53 21.95 2.21
C GLY A 3 8.54 20.85 2.61
N LEU A 4 8.14 20.82 3.88
CA LEU A 4 7.24 19.79 4.44
C LEU A 4 5.86 19.84 3.78
N ALA A 5 5.26 21.03 3.70
CA ALA A 5 3.96 21.21 3.06
C ALA A 5 4.00 20.82 1.56
N ARG A 6 5.11 21.12 0.87
CA ARG A 6 5.32 20.69 -0.52
C ARG A 6 5.45 19.17 -0.63
N ALA A 7 6.21 18.53 0.25
CA ALA A 7 6.40 17.08 0.24
C ALA A 7 5.08 16.33 0.37
N HIS A 8 4.26 16.68 1.38
CA HIS A 8 2.95 16.07 1.56
C HIS A 8 1.99 16.39 0.40
N ARG A 9 1.97 17.64 -0.08
CA ARG A 9 1.10 18.02 -1.21
C ARG A 9 1.45 17.23 -2.48
N VAL A 10 2.73 17.11 -2.82
CA VAL A 10 3.14 16.38 -4.03
C VAL A 10 2.87 14.88 -3.85
N ALA A 11 3.24 14.29 -2.71
CA ALA A 11 3.01 12.88 -2.43
C ALA A 11 1.52 12.48 -2.49
N ALA A 12 0.62 13.37 -2.05
CA ALA A 12 -0.82 13.14 -2.08
C ALA A 12 -1.46 13.25 -3.49
N ASN A 13 -0.79 13.92 -4.44
CA ASN A 13 -1.33 14.19 -5.78
C ASN A 13 -0.79 13.27 -6.87
N ILE A 14 0.18 12.40 -6.57
CA ILE A 14 0.73 11.44 -7.54
C ILE A 14 0.00 10.10 -7.45
N GLU A 15 -0.42 9.57 -8.60
CA GLU A 15 -1.11 8.29 -8.69
C GLU A 15 -0.11 7.11 -8.71
N VAL A 16 0.39 6.76 -7.53
CA VAL A 16 1.35 5.66 -7.33
C VAL A 16 0.96 4.82 -6.11
N GLY A 17 1.42 3.57 -6.05
CA GLY A 17 1.18 2.72 -4.88
C GLY A 17 2.11 3.01 -3.70
N ILE A 18 3.29 3.59 -3.95
CA ILE A 18 4.25 4.04 -2.92
C ILE A 18 4.90 5.36 -3.38
N CYS A 19 5.04 6.30 -2.45
CA CYS A 19 5.84 7.51 -2.62
C CYS A 19 6.92 7.56 -1.52
N TRP A 20 8.16 7.86 -1.91
CA TRP A 20 9.25 8.18 -0.98
C TRP A 20 9.62 9.65 -1.08
N VAL A 21 9.89 10.27 0.06
CA VAL A 21 10.39 11.65 0.15
C VAL A 21 11.80 11.61 0.73
N ASN A 22 12.76 12.23 0.05
CA ASN A 22 14.19 12.29 0.43
C ASN A 22 14.86 10.93 0.65
N CYS A 23 14.31 9.86 0.11
CA CYS A 23 14.91 8.53 0.07
C CYS A 23 14.40 7.77 -1.16
N TRP A 24 15.03 6.65 -1.47
CA TRP A 24 14.57 5.72 -2.50
C TRP A 24 14.83 4.30 -2.03
N PHE A 25 13.88 3.42 -2.28
CA PHE A 25 13.96 1.99 -1.96
C PHE A 25 14.07 1.64 -0.47
N LEU A 26 13.57 2.50 0.41
CA LEU A 26 13.39 2.18 1.82
C LEU A 26 12.19 1.24 1.98
N ARG A 27 12.42 0.02 2.46
CA ARG A 27 11.39 -1.04 2.50
C ARG A 27 11.12 -1.50 3.94
N ASP A 28 9.87 -1.40 4.35
CA ASP A 28 9.34 -2.12 5.50
C ASP A 28 8.39 -3.20 4.99
N LEU A 29 8.70 -4.47 5.26
CA LEU A 29 7.93 -5.63 4.79
C LEU A 29 6.50 -5.69 5.34
N ARG A 30 6.18 -4.87 6.35
CA ARG A 30 4.85 -4.78 6.96
C ARG A 30 3.95 -3.78 6.26
N THR A 31 4.51 -2.88 5.44
CA THR A 31 3.75 -1.85 4.72
C THR A 31 3.25 -2.36 3.36
N ALA A 32 2.15 -1.81 2.87
CA ALA A 32 1.61 -2.14 1.56
C ALA A 32 2.60 -1.82 0.43
N PHE A 33 2.78 -2.77 -0.49
CA PHE A 33 3.59 -2.65 -1.69
C PHE A 33 2.77 -3.02 -2.92
N GLY A 34 2.81 -2.21 -3.96
CA GLY A 34 2.09 -2.47 -5.21
C GLY A 34 2.02 -1.25 -6.11
N GLY A 35 1.44 -1.43 -7.29
CA GLY A 35 1.35 -0.41 -8.34
C GLY A 35 0.02 0.33 -8.40
N SER A 36 -0.08 1.26 -9.36
CA SER A 36 -1.35 1.86 -9.80
C SER A 36 -1.43 1.78 -11.32
N LYS A 37 -2.64 1.84 -11.89
CA LYS A 37 -2.87 1.75 -13.34
C LYS A 37 -2.31 0.45 -13.92
N GLN A 38 -1.53 0.53 -15.00
CA GLN A 38 -0.95 -0.64 -15.68
C GLN A 38 0.20 -1.29 -14.90
N SER A 39 0.64 -0.71 -13.78
CA SER A 39 1.75 -1.26 -12.98
C SER A 39 1.37 -2.46 -12.11
N GLY A 40 0.10 -2.88 -12.08
CA GLY A 40 -0.34 -4.09 -11.39
C GLY A 40 -1.69 -3.95 -10.68
N ILE A 41 -2.14 -5.05 -10.08
CA ILE A 41 -3.41 -5.18 -9.36
C ILE A 41 -3.12 -5.68 -7.94
N GLY A 42 -3.85 -5.15 -6.95
CA GLY A 42 -3.72 -5.55 -5.55
C GLY A 42 -2.55 -4.90 -4.81
N ARG A 43 -2.28 -5.40 -3.61
CA ARG A 43 -1.18 -5.00 -2.72
C ARG A 43 -0.60 -6.25 -2.07
N GLU A 44 0.70 -6.23 -1.84
CA GLU A 44 1.44 -7.20 -1.04
C GLU A 44 2.10 -6.50 0.15
N GLY A 45 2.74 -7.25 1.05
CA GLY A 45 3.36 -6.73 2.27
C GLY A 45 2.39 -6.67 3.45
N GLY A 46 2.86 -7.06 4.63
CA GLY A 46 2.08 -7.11 5.86
C GLY A 46 0.76 -7.85 5.72
N VAL A 47 -0.32 -7.21 6.17
CA VAL A 47 -1.68 -7.78 6.13
C VAL A 47 -2.21 -7.99 4.72
N HIS A 48 -1.77 -7.19 3.73
CA HIS A 48 -2.24 -7.32 2.35
C HIS A 48 -1.79 -8.62 1.70
N SER A 49 -0.57 -9.09 2.03
CA SER A 49 -0.15 -10.43 1.63
C SER A 49 -0.98 -11.52 2.29
N LEU A 50 -1.38 -11.37 3.55
CA LEU A 50 -2.27 -12.34 4.20
C LEU A 50 -3.62 -12.40 3.49
N GLU A 51 -4.23 -11.25 3.21
CA GLU A 51 -5.48 -11.16 2.45
C GLU A 51 -5.37 -11.77 1.04
N PHE A 52 -4.21 -11.60 0.38
CA PHE A 52 -3.98 -12.12 -0.97
C PHE A 52 -3.68 -13.62 -1.00
N TYR A 53 -2.91 -14.14 -0.03
CA TYR A 53 -2.47 -15.54 0.01
C TYR A 53 -3.38 -16.44 0.85
N THR A 54 -4.49 -15.92 1.38
CA THR A 54 -5.47 -16.72 2.13
C THR A 54 -6.85 -16.62 1.52
N GLU A 55 -7.61 -17.71 1.64
CA GLU A 55 -9.00 -17.76 1.20
C GLU A 55 -9.92 -17.46 2.39
N LEU A 56 -10.77 -16.43 2.26
CA LEU A 56 -11.76 -16.12 3.29
C LEU A 56 -12.88 -17.18 3.28
N ARG A 57 -13.17 -17.75 4.45
CA ARG A 57 -14.25 -18.72 4.62
C ARG A 57 -15.19 -18.30 5.74
N ASN A 58 -16.49 -18.31 5.45
CA ASN A 58 -17.55 -18.08 6.42
C ASN A 58 -18.29 -19.40 6.72
N VAL A 59 -18.49 -19.71 8.00
CA VAL A 59 -19.35 -20.81 8.47
C VAL A 59 -20.30 -20.25 9.51
N CYS A 60 -21.61 -20.33 9.25
CA CYS A 60 -22.66 -19.87 10.16
C CYS A 60 -23.46 -21.07 10.68
N VAL A 61 -23.71 -21.11 11.99
CA VAL A 61 -24.51 -22.13 12.65
C VAL A 61 -25.68 -21.45 13.35
N LYS A 62 -26.89 -21.83 12.98
CA LYS A 62 -28.12 -21.42 13.69
C LYS A 62 -28.33 -22.37 14.88
N LEU A 63 -28.44 -21.80 16.08
CA LEU A 63 -28.82 -22.52 17.31
C LEU A 63 -30.34 -22.62 17.43
#